data_AF-A0A662INJ3-F1
#
_entry.id   AF-A0A662INJ3-F1
#
_cell.length_a   1.000
_cell.length_b   1.000
_cell.length_c   1.000
_cell.angle_alpha   90.00
_cell.angle_beta   90.00
_cell.angle_gamma   90.00
#
_symmetry.space_group_name_H-M   'P 1'
#
loop_
_entity.id
_entity.type
_entity.pdbx_description
1 polymer ?
#
loop_
_entity_poly.entity_id
_entity_poly.type
_entity_poly.pdbx_seq_one_letter_code
_entity_poly.pdbx_strand_id
1 'polypeptide(L)'
;GSIKEHVIYKARFFLKFIALPTVIVCQTPVDFEDFAKIGVRTRVVRPPPGQEETIGEVYDIVTNVIRGMTVPRHKIEEILAKVKAALLYVDTLASTSKAEKPKPIVVA
;
A
#
# COMPACT_ATOMS: atom_id res chain seq x y z
N GLY A 1 3.03 -9.80 -11.98
CA GLY A 1 3.92 -9.79 -13.16
C GLY A 1 5.16 -10.60 -12.82
N SER A 2 5.79 -11.20 -13.82
CA SER A 2 7.04 -11.97 -13.65
C SER A 2 8.29 -11.09 -13.74
N ILE A 3 8.13 -9.87 -14.26
CA ILE A 3 9.19 -8.85 -14.38
C ILE A 3 8.97 -7.80 -13.30
N LYS A 4 10.02 -7.49 -12.55
CA LYS A 4 10.02 -6.60 -11.37
C LYS A 4 9.53 -5.21 -11.72
N GLU A 5 10.10 -4.62 -12.76
CA GLU A 5 9.81 -3.28 -13.25
C GLU A 5 8.32 -3.15 -13.61
N HIS A 6 7.75 -4.16 -14.28
CA HIS A 6 6.33 -4.15 -14.64
C HIS A 6 5.40 -4.14 -13.43
N VAL A 7 5.79 -4.78 -12.32
CA VAL A 7 4.99 -4.75 -11.08
C VAL A 7 5.05 -3.36 -10.46
N ILE A 8 6.26 -2.82 -10.32
CA ILE A 8 6.46 -1.54 -9.62
C ILE A 8 5.84 -0.37 -10.41
N TYR A 9 6.07 -0.29 -11.72
CA TYR A 9 5.51 0.80 -12.54
C TYR A 9 3.98 0.76 -12.63
N LYS A 10 3.38 -0.44 -12.69
CA LYS A 10 1.91 -0.58 -12.67
C LYS A 10 1.34 -0.20 -11.31
N ALA A 11 1.98 -0.64 -10.21
CA ALA A 11 1.56 -0.25 -8.87
C ALA A 11 1.59 1.28 -8.70
N ARG A 12 2.69 1.93 -9.12
CA ARG A 12 2.80 3.39 -9.12
C ARG A 12 1.67 4.06 -9.90
N PHE A 13 1.34 3.53 -11.09
CA PHE A 13 0.25 4.07 -11.91
C PHE A 13 -1.09 4.02 -11.20
N PHE A 14 -1.44 2.93 -10.52
CA PHE A 14 -2.70 2.84 -9.77
C PHE A 14 -2.69 3.70 -8.49
N LEU A 15 -1.59 3.67 -7.73
CA LEU A 15 -1.44 4.42 -6.47
C LEU A 15 -1.38 5.95 -6.67
N LYS A 16 -1.16 6.42 -7.92
CA LYS A 16 -1.34 7.82 -8.29
C LYS A 16 -2.79 8.30 -8.13
N PHE A 17 -3.77 7.43 -8.34
CA PHE A 17 -5.18 7.80 -8.35
C PHE A 17 -5.95 7.29 -7.13
N ILE A 18 -5.39 6.30 -6.42
CA ILE A 18 -6.06 5.64 -5.30
C ILE A 18 -5.47 6.16 -3.99
N ALA A 19 -6.29 6.78 -3.14
CA ALA A 19 -5.90 7.26 -1.81
C ALA A 19 -6.18 6.23 -0.70
N LEU A 20 -5.88 4.96 -0.95
CA LEU A 20 -6.13 3.85 -0.03
C LEU A 20 -4.84 3.06 0.26
N PRO A 21 -4.69 2.52 1.48
CA PRO A 21 -3.63 1.57 1.77
C PRO A 21 -3.86 0.30 0.96
N THR A 22 -2.83 -0.12 0.22
CA THR A 22 -2.93 -1.21 -0.76
C THR A 22 -1.97 -2.34 -0.41
N VAL A 23 -2.47 -3.58 -0.49
CA VAL A 23 -1.64 -4.80 -0.39
C VAL A 23 -1.33 -5.30 -1.80
N ILE A 24 -0.05 -5.43 -2.13
CA ILE A 24 0.40 -5.89 -3.46
C ILE A 24 0.67 -7.39 -3.42
N VAL A 25 0.07 -8.15 -4.33
CA VAL A 25 0.32 -9.59 -4.49
C VAL A 25 0.99 -9.84 -5.83
N CYS A 26 2.18 -10.43 -5.83
CA CYS A 26 2.96 -10.66 -7.06
C CYS A 26 3.78 -11.95 -7.05
N GLN A 27 4.18 -12.37 -8.24
CA GLN A 27 5.05 -13.52 -8.45
C GLN A 27 6.51 -13.18 -8.13
N THR A 28 7.01 -12.09 -8.72
CA THR A 28 8.41 -11.64 -8.54
C THR A 28 8.68 -11.18 -7.11
N PRO A 29 9.88 -11.46 -6.56
CA PRO A 29 10.31 -10.86 -5.30
C PRO A 29 10.51 -9.35 -5.47
N VAL A 30 9.81 -8.57 -4.66
CA VAL A 30 9.88 -7.11 -4.62
C VAL A 30 9.80 -6.65 -3.17
N ASP A 31 10.51 -5.57 -2.85
CA ASP A 31 10.62 -5.03 -1.51
C ASP A 31 10.14 -3.58 -1.43
N PHE A 32 9.91 -3.08 -0.22
CA PHE A 32 9.46 -1.69 0.00
C PHE A 32 10.45 -0.65 -0.56
N GLU A 33 11.75 -0.93 -0.52
CA GLU A 33 12.76 -0.04 -1.10
C GLU A 33 12.60 0.13 -2.61
N ASP A 34 12.17 -0.92 -3.31
CA ASP A 34 11.96 -0.87 -4.75
C ASP A 34 10.82 0.07 -5.11
N PHE A 35 9.78 0.13 -4.27
CA PHE A 35 8.68 1.08 -4.41
C PHE A 35 9.11 2.50 -4.03
N ALA A 36 9.84 2.65 -2.93
CA ALA A 36 10.30 3.94 -2.44
C ALA A 36 11.23 4.67 -3.44
N LYS A 37 12.11 3.92 -4.13
CA LYS A 37 13.01 4.44 -5.18
C LYS A 37 12.27 5.07 -6.37
N ILE A 38 11.04 4.65 -6.64
CA ILE A 38 10.23 5.16 -7.76
C ILE A 38 9.15 6.15 -7.28
N GLY A 39 9.29 6.67 -6.05
CA GLY A 39 8.39 7.69 -5.52
C GLY A 39 7.04 7.15 -5.02
N VAL A 40 6.94 5.84 -4.77
CA VAL A 40 5.73 5.24 -4.20
C VAL A 40 5.81 5.31 -2.67
N ARG A 41 4.75 5.81 -2.02
CA ARG A 41 4.65 5.82 -0.56
C ARG A 41 4.52 4.40 -0.05
N THR A 42 5.32 4.03 0.93
CA THR A 42 5.20 2.75 1.63
C THR A 42 5.18 2.96 3.13
N ARG A 43 4.64 1.98 3.85
CA ARG A 43 4.53 2.01 5.32
C ARG A 43 5.87 2.08 6.04
N VAL A 44 6.89 1.41 5.51
CA VAL A 44 8.18 1.23 6.19
C VAL A 44 9.22 2.23 5.67
N VAL A 45 9.29 2.42 4.35
CA VAL A 45 10.30 3.25 3.69
C VAL A 45 9.62 4.33 2.87
N ARG A 46 9.86 5.58 3.24
CA ARG A 46 9.28 6.72 2.54
C ARG A 46 10.28 7.25 1.50
N PRO A 47 9.82 7.62 0.28
CA PRO A 47 10.67 8.31 -0.69
C PRO A 47 11.23 9.63 -0.12
N PRO A 48 12.34 10.14 -0.68
CA PRO A 48 12.86 11.46 -0.31
C PRO A 48 11.79 12.56 -0.46
N PRO A 49 11.81 13.59 0.42
CA PRO A 49 10.87 14.70 0.35
C PRO A 49 10.97 15.39 -1.01
N GLY A 50 9.83 15.49 -1.72
CA GLY A 50 9.73 16.08 -3.06
C GLY A 50 9.69 15.08 -4.22
N GLN A 51 9.92 13.79 -3.98
CA GLN A 51 9.82 12.72 -4.99
C GLN A 51 8.60 11.81 -4.81
N GLU A 52 7.64 12.21 -3.97
CA GLU A 52 6.41 11.45 -3.77
C GLU A 52 5.47 11.62 -4.96
N GLU A 53 5.37 10.58 -5.78
CA GLU A 53 4.52 10.58 -6.98
C GLU A 53 3.13 10.01 -6.72
N THR A 54 2.85 9.46 -5.54
CA THR A 54 1.64 8.68 -5.26
C THR A 54 0.82 9.27 -4.11
N ILE A 55 -0.50 9.20 -4.23
CA ILE A 55 -1.42 9.60 -3.17
C ILE A 55 -1.59 8.45 -2.19
N GLY A 56 -1.81 7.24 -2.73
CA GLY A 56 -1.93 6.00 -1.97
C GLY A 56 -0.61 5.46 -1.47
N GLU A 57 -0.73 4.45 -0.61
CA GLU A 57 0.37 3.85 0.12
C GLU A 57 0.39 2.34 -0.07
N VAL A 58 1.58 1.76 -0.23
CA VAL A 58 1.79 0.31 -0.15
C VAL A 58 1.89 -0.07 1.33
N TYR A 59 0.87 -0.77 1.81
CA TYR A 59 0.78 -1.22 3.19
C TYR A 59 1.60 -2.50 3.42
N ASP A 60 1.47 -3.47 2.51
CA ASP A 60 2.18 -4.74 2.60
C ASP A 60 2.33 -5.39 1.20
N ILE A 61 3.25 -6.34 1.09
CA ILE A 61 3.62 -7.02 -0.14
C ILE A 61 3.63 -8.53 0.11
N VAL A 62 2.98 -9.30 -0.76
CA VAL A 62 3.05 -10.77 -0.78
C VAL A 62 3.67 -11.20 -2.09
N THR A 63 4.87 -11.78 -2.01
CA THR A 63 5.62 -12.30 -3.15
C THR A 63 5.39 -13.80 -3.34
N ASN A 64 5.86 -14.36 -4.47
CA ASN A 64 5.79 -15.78 -4.83
C ASN A 64 4.37 -16.32 -5.04
N VAL A 65 3.42 -15.49 -5.47
CA VAL A 65 2.08 -15.93 -5.88
C VAL A 65 2.00 -16.00 -7.41
N ILE A 66 1.90 -17.22 -7.94
CA ILE A 66 1.91 -17.50 -9.38
C ILE A 66 0.48 -17.68 -9.89
N ARG A 67 0.17 -17.07 -11.04
CA ARG A 67 -1.14 -17.22 -11.69
C ARG A 67 -1.23 -18.60 -12.36
N GLY A 68 -2.38 -19.26 -12.22
CA GLY A 68 -2.62 -20.57 -12.84
C GLY A 68 -1.99 -21.75 -12.10
N MET A 69 -1.40 -21.51 -10.92
CA MET A 69 -0.86 -22.54 -10.03
C MET A 69 -1.64 -22.58 -8.72
N THR A 70 -1.73 -23.76 -8.11
CA THR A 70 -2.30 -23.90 -6.77
C THR A 70 -1.44 -23.14 -5.76
N VAL A 71 -2.05 -22.17 -5.09
CA VAL A 71 -1.39 -21.38 -4.03
C VAL A 71 -1.32 -22.24 -2.77
N PRO A 72 -0.14 -22.37 -2.12
CA PRO A 72 -0.02 -23.14 -0.90
C PRO A 72 -0.78 -22.46 0.25
N ARG A 73 -1.31 -23.24 1.20
CA ARG A 73 -2.18 -22.75 2.27
C ARG A 73 -1.56 -21.61 3.09
N HIS A 74 -0.27 -21.70 3.42
CA HIS A 74 0.44 -20.66 4.18
C HIS A 74 0.44 -19.29 3.47
N LYS A 75 0.47 -19.27 2.12
CA LYS A 75 0.40 -18.01 1.35
C LYS A 75 -1.00 -17.40 1.37
N ILE A 76 -2.05 -18.23 1.38
CA ILE A 76 -3.43 -17.76 1.52
C ILE A 76 -3.61 -17.14 2.90
N GLU A 77 -3.11 -17.80 3.94
CA GLU A 77 -3.15 -17.31 5.33
C GLU A 77 -2.36 -16.01 5.48
N GLU A 78 -1.19 -15.88 4.84
CA GLU A 78 -0.41 -14.63 4.78
C GLU A 78 -1.22 -13.48 4.15
N ILE A 79 -1.86 -13.72 3.01
CA ILE A 79 -2.70 -12.71 2.34
C ILE A 79 -3.85 -12.29 3.25
N LEU A 80 -4.55 -13.26 3.87
CA LEU A 80 -5.67 -12.99 4.77
C LEU A 80 -5.23 -12.17 5.99
N ALA A 81 -4.09 -12.49 6.59
CA ALA A 81 -3.56 -11.75 7.73
C ALA A 81 -3.24 -10.30 7.36
N LYS A 82 -2.59 -10.07 6.22
CA LYS A 82 -2.21 -8.74 5.73
C LYS A 82 -3.42 -7.90 5.35
N VAL A 83 -4.42 -8.48 4.69
CA VAL A 83 -5.66 -7.79 4.35
C VAL A 83 -6.47 -7.42 5.59
N LYS A 84 -6.58 -8.32 6.58
CA LYS A 84 -7.23 -8.00 7.86
C LYS A 84 -6.52 -6.88 8.60
N ALA A 85 -5.18 -6.90 8.63
CA ALA A 85 -4.39 -5.83 9.24
C ALA A 85 -4.59 -4.49 8.52
N ALA A 86 -4.64 -4.49 7.19
CA ALA A 86 -4.92 -3.30 6.40
C ALA A 86 -6.34 -2.75 6.66
N LEU A 87 -7.35 -3.63 6.81
CA LEU A 87 -8.72 -3.23 7.14
C LEU A 87 -8.80 -2.53 8.51
N LEU A 88 -8.18 -3.15 9.54
CA LEU A 88 -8.09 -2.55 10.87
C LEU A 88 -7.39 -1.20 10.84
N TYR A 89 -6.33 -1.06 10.03
CA TYR A 89 -5.64 0.20 9.83
C TYR A 89 -6.57 1.27 9.22
N VAL A 90 -7.36 0.93 8.20
CA VAL A 90 -8.36 1.86 7.62
C VAL A 90 -9.39 2.28 8.66
N ASP A 91 -9.88 1.36 9.49
CA ASP A 91 -10.85 1.67 10.55
C ASP A 91 -10.26 2.64 11.59
N THR A 92 -8.97 2.48 11.93
CA THR A 92 -8.27 3.43 12.81
C THR A 92 -8.16 4.82 12.19
N LEU A 93 -7.83 4.92 10.90
CA LEU A 93 -7.77 6.22 10.20
C LEU A 93 -9.15 6.90 10.12
N ALA A 94 -10.22 6.11 9.95
CA ALA A 94 -11.60 6.60 9.93
C ALA A 94 -12.06 7.12 11.30
N SER A 95 -11.51 6.60 12.40
CA SER A 95 -11.81 7.09 13.75
C SER A 95 -11.02 8.36 14.09
N THR A 96 -9.77 8.49 13.64
CA THR A 96 -8.96 9.71 13.83
C THR A 96 -9.53 10.91 13.06
N SER A 97 -10.04 10.70 11.84
CA SER A 97 -10.63 11.76 11.00
C SER A 97 -11.96 12.32 11.54
N LYS A 98 -12.66 11.62 12.44
CA LYS A 98 -13.83 12.17 13.16
C LYS A 98 -13.45 13.11 14.31
N ALA A 99 -12.21 13.06 14.80
CA ALA A 99 -11.76 13.87 15.94
C ALA A 99 -11.25 15.27 15.55
N GLU A 100 -10.99 15.54 14.28
CA GLU A 100 -10.27 16.75 13.81
C GLU A 100 -11.18 17.82 13.19
N LYS A 101 -12.35 18.08 13.77
CA LYS A 101 -13.07 19.35 13.52
C LYS A 101 -12.97 20.27 14.73
N PRO A 102 -11.86 21.01 14.94
CA PRO A 102 -11.92 22.18 15.81
C PRO A 102 -12.81 23.23 15.15
N LYS A 103 -13.76 23.74 15.94
CA LYS A 103 -14.82 24.71 15.58
C LYS A 103 -14.24 25.93 14.85
N PRO A 104 -14.96 26.55 13.90
CA PRO A 104 -14.57 27.86 13.40
C PRO A 104 -14.58 28.82 14.58
N ILE A 105 -13.41 29.35 14.93
CA ILE A 105 -13.31 30.46 15.85
C ILE A 105 -13.82 31.67 15.06
N VAL A 106 -15.12 31.92 15.16
CA VAL A 106 -15.71 33.21 14.77
C VAL A 106 -15.46 34.13 15.96
N VAL A 107 -14.37 34.91 15.91
CA VAL A 107 -14.26 36.08 16.80
C VAL A 107 -14.83 37.27 16.03
N ALA A 108 -15.89 37.84 16.59
CA ALA A 108 -16.60 39.03 16.14
C ALA A 108 -15.83 40.31 16.43
#